data_AF-A0ABD0NW11-F1
#
_entry.id   AF-A0ABD0NW11-F1
#
_cell.length_a   1.000
_cell.length_b   1.000
_cell.length_c   1.000
_cell.angle_alpha   90.00
_cell.angle_beta   90.00
_cell.angle_gamma   90.00
#
_symmetry.space_group_name_H-M   'P 1'
#
loop_
_entity.id
_entity.type
_entity.pdbx_description
1 polymer ?
#
loop_
_entity_poly.entity_id
_entity_poly.type
_entity_poly.pdbx_seq_one_letter_code
_entity_poly.pdbx_strand_id
1 'polypeptide(L)'
;FCRFNVDLNTLHKHLRLSKKNRVIANTNIDQRYPDHPGRFDYWWQVLCSESICGHCYWEVEWDGTHDVGIAVSYESIRRKGPGDECKFGYNAESWSLDCTSSGYFFCHNNKQTKLLIEPSCSRIGV
;
A
#
# COMPACT_ATOMS: atom_id res chain seq x y z
N PHE A 1 19.44 -3.40 -1.77
CA PHE A 1 18.23 -3.88 -1.09
C PHE A 1 17.92 -2.94 0.05
N CYS A 2 16.81 -2.22 -0.09
CA CYS A 2 16.25 -1.44 1.01
C CYS A 2 15.38 -2.35 1.86
N ARG A 3 15.35 -2.06 3.16
CA ARG A 3 14.50 -2.77 4.10
C ARG A 3 13.64 -1.75 4.81
N PHE A 4 12.34 -1.94 4.69
CA PHE A 4 11.35 -1.05 5.26
C PHE A 4 10.68 -1.69 6.47
N ASN A 5 10.32 -0.85 7.43
CA ASN A 5 9.49 -1.22 8.56
C ASN A 5 8.14 -0.51 8.45
N VAL A 6 7.08 -1.25 8.68
CA VAL A 6 5.72 -0.72 8.66
C VAL A 6 5.54 0.33 9.75
N ASP A 7 5.04 1.51 9.41
CA ASP A 7 4.65 2.53 10.37
C ASP A 7 3.28 2.22 10.98
N LEU A 8 3.28 1.77 12.23
CA LEU A 8 2.06 1.45 13.00
C LEU A 8 1.15 2.65 13.21
N ASN A 9 1.66 3.87 13.09
CA ASN A 9 0.89 5.10 13.23
C ASN A 9 0.11 5.46 11.98
N THR A 10 0.44 4.85 10.83
CA THR A 10 -0.29 5.00 9.56
C THR A 10 -1.22 3.83 9.28
N LEU A 11 -0.90 2.64 9.79
CA LEU A 11 -1.61 1.38 9.56
C LEU A 11 -3.12 1.49 9.80
N HIS A 12 -3.92 1.23 8.76
CA HIS A 12 -5.38 1.16 8.90
C HIS A 12 -5.81 0.07 9.90
N LYS A 13 -6.86 0.35 10.68
CA LYS A 13 -7.32 -0.51 11.78
C LYS A 13 -7.80 -1.91 11.39
N HIS A 14 -8.19 -2.14 10.13
CA HIS A 14 -8.55 -3.48 9.64
C HIS A 14 -7.36 -4.33 9.18
N LEU A 15 -6.16 -3.74 9.12
CA LEU A 15 -4.94 -4.43 8.73
C LEU A 15 -4.24 -5.01 9.97
N ARG A 16 -3.89 -6.29 9.90
CA ARG A 16 -3.17 -6.99 10.96
C ARG A 16 -1.76 -7.32 10.50
N LEU A 17 -0.80 -7.04 11.38
CA LEU A 17 0.59 -7.41 11.19
C LEU A 17 0.92 -8.75 11.84
N SER A 18 1.81 -9.50 11.19
CA SER A 18 2.38 -10.74 11.69
C SER A 18 3.83 -10.93 11.25
N LYS A 19 4.46 -12.03 11.68
CA LYS A 19 5.86 -12.39 11.35
C LYS A 19 6.84 -11.23 11.54
N LYS A 20 6.84 -10.61 12.73
CA LYS A 20 7.65 -9.43 13.07
C LYS A 20 7.38 -8.24 12.13
N ASN A 21 6.10 -7.95 11.90
CA ASN A 21 5.60 -6.85 11.07
C ASN A 21 6.03 -6.92 9.59
N ARG A 22 6.27 -8.13 9.08
CA ARG A 22 6.64 -8.35 7.67
C ARG A 22 5.51 -8.86 6.79
N VAL A 23 4.41 -9.30 7.40
CA VAL A 23 3.23 -9.75 6.69
C VAL A 23 2.04 -8.94 7.16
N ILE A 24 1.35 -8.33 6.20
CA ILE A 24 0.11 -7.59 6.38
C ILE A 24 -1.03 -8.46 5.86
N ALA A 25 -2.10 -8.58 6.62
CA ALA A 25 -3.33 -9.22 6.18
C ALA A 25 -4.51 -8.28 6.44
N ASN A 26 -5.42 -8.21 5.48
CA ASN A 26 -6.73 -7.63 5.75
C ASN A 26 -7.57 -8.63 6.54
N THR A 27 -8.08 -8.21 7.69
CA THR A 27 -8.92 -9.05 8.55
C THR A 27 -10.38 -8.61 8.55
N ASN A 28 -10.71 -7.46 7.97
CA ASN A 28 -12.02 -6.79 8.11
C ASN A 28 -12.48 -6.62 9.57
N ILE A 29 -11.58 -6.74 10.54
CA ILE A 29 -11.85 -6.64 11.97
C ILE A 29 -11.01 -5.49 12.52
N ASP A 30 -11.62 -4.66 13.36
CA ASP A 30 -10.96 -3.56 14.07
C ASP A 30 -9.88 -4.09 15.02
N GLN A 31 -8.62 -4.00 14.57
CA GLN A 31 -7.45 -4.17 15.39
C GLN A 31 -7.37 -2.90 16.25
N ARG A 32 -7.50 -3.04 17.57
CA ARG A 32 -7.59 -1.96 18.58
C ARG A 32 -6.31 -1.10 18.68
N TYR A 33 -5.84 -0.56 17.57
CA TYR A 33 -4.73 0.37 17.53
C TYR A 33 -5.18 1.71 18.08
N PRO A 34 -4.30 2.44 18.81
CA PRO A 34 -4.64 3.75 19.33
C PRO A 34 -4.89 4.73 18.18
N ASP A 35 -5.79 5.68 18.42
CA ASP A 35 -6.04 6.76 17.48
C ASP A 35 -4.76 7.56 17.24
N HIS A 36 -4.54 7.93 15.97
CA HIS A 36 -3.38 8.72 15.56
C HIS A 36 -3.74 9.60 14.35
N PRO A 37 -3.30 10.88 14.31
CA PRO A 37 -3.58 11.79 13.20
C PRO A 37 -3.05 11.26 11.87
N GLY A 38 -1.92 10.55 11.90
CA GLY A 38 -1.31 9.92 10.74
C GLY A 38 -1.96 8.62 10.25
N ARG A 39 -2.97 8.08 10.95
CA ARG A 39 -3.60 6.79 10.64
C ARG A 39 -4.57 6.91 9.48
N PHE A 40 -4.52 5.99 8.51
CA PHE A 40 -5.60 5.89 7.53
C PHE A 40 -6.88 5.39 8.20
N ASP A 41 -8.01 6.07 8.00
CA ASP A 41 -9.28 5.77 8.68
C ASP A 41 -10.35 5.13 7.79
N TYR A 42 -10.21 5.25 6.47
CA TYR A 42 -11.16 4.72 5.49
C TYR A 42 -10.52 3.68 4.57
N TRP A 43 -9.45 4.07 3.88
CA TRP A 43 -8.74 3.18 2.96
C TRP A 43 -7.78 2.25 3.72
N TRP A 44 -7.78 0.96 3.37
CA TRP A 44 -6.96 -0.09 4.00
C TRP A 44 -5.49 0.00 3.57
N GLN A 45 -4.80 1.00 4.09
CA GLN A 45 -3.46 1.40 3.65
C GLN A 45 -2.49 1.50 4.82
N VAL A 46 -1.20 1.50 4.47
CA VAL A 46 -0.11 1.73 5.41
C VAL A 46 1.11 2.24 4.68
N LEU A 47 1.89 3.09 5.35
CA LEU A 47 3.19 3.56 4.90
C LEU A 47 4.32 2.86 5.67
N CYS A 48 5.50 2.87 5.09
CA CYS A 48 6.72 2.53 5.82
C CYS A 48 7.22 3.73 6.61
N SER A 49 8.02 3.48 7.65
CA SER A 49 8.57 4.53 8.51
C SER A 49 9.71 5.28 7.83
N GLU A 50 10.42 4.61 6.92
CA GLU A 50 11.58 5.16 6.23
C GLU A 50 11.16 5.90 4.95
N SER A 51 11.69 7.11 4.78
CA SER A 51 11.64 7.82 3.49
C SER A 51 12.71 7.28 2.54
N ILE A 52 12.40 7.28 1.25
CA ILE A 52 13.35 6.87 0.21
C ILE A 52 14.14 8.11 -0.24
N CYS A 53 15.47 8.00 -0.22
CA CYS A 53 16.37 9.01 -0.79
C CYS A 53 17.36 8.31 -1.74
N GLY A 54 17.43 8.76 -2.99
CA GLY A 54 18.26 8.16 -4.03
C GLY A 54 17.69 6.84 -4.58
N HIS A 55 18.56 5.98 -5.11
CA HIS A 55 18.16 4.69 -5.68
C HIS A 55 17.92 3.65 -4.60
N CYS A 56 16.78 2.99 -4.67
CA CYS A 56 16.34 2.03 -3.69
C CYS A 56 15.58 0.91 -4.39
N TYR A 57 15.87 -0.33 -4.00
CA TYR A 57 15.20 -1.51 -4.54
C TYR A 57 14.65 -2.36 -3.40
N TRP A 58 13.39 -2.77 -3.51
CA TRP A 58 12.72 -3.66 -2.57
C TRP A 58 11.75 -4.60 -3.27
N GLU A 59 11.36 -5.66 -2.56
CA GLU A 59 10.43 -6.66 -3.08
C GLU A 59 9.30 -6.88 -2.07
N VAL A 60 8.10 -7.14 -2.58
CA VAL A 60 6.96 -7.63 -1.81
C VAL A 60 6.41 -8.89 -2.45
N GLU A 61 6.06 -9.85 -1.59
CA GLU A 61 5.28 -11.02 -1.96
C GLU A 61 3.82 -10.81 -1.56
N TRP A 62 2.89 -11.19 -2.43
CA TRP A 62 1.45 -11.19 -2.18
C TRP A 62 0.84 -12.55 -2.50
N ASP A 63 -0.33 -12.87 -1.96
CA ASP A 63 -0.89 -14.22 -2.04
C ASP A 63 -1.48 -14.59 -3.42
N GLY A 64 -1.62 -13.62 -4.33
CA GLY A 64 -2.19 -13.81 -5.67
C GLY A 64 -3.70 -14.03 -5.70
N THR A 65 -4.38 -14.01 -4.55
CA THR A 65 -5.81 -14.33 -4.41
C THR A 65 -6.67 -13.11 -4.11
N HIS A 66 -6.11 -12.11 -3.43
CA HIS A 66 -6.82 -10.87 -3.09
C HIS A 66 -6.13 -9.68 -3.74
N ASP A 67 -6.92 -8.66 -4.08
CA ASP A 67 -6.39 -7.43 -4.68
C ASP A 67 -5.46 -6.70 -3.69
N VAL A 68 -4.24 -6.39 -4.13
CA VAL A 68 -3.23 -5.69 -3.32
C VAL A 68 -2.65 -4.53 -4.12
N GLY A 69 -2.58 -3.35 -3.48
CA GLY A 69 -1.87 -2.19 -4.02
C GLY A 69 -0.46 -2.11 -3.45
N ILE A 70 0.52 -1.94 -4.33
CA ILE A 70 1.93 -1.70 -3.98
C ILE A 70 2.25 -0.27 -4.36
N ALA A 71 2.61 0.58 -3.40
CA ALA A 71 2.64 2.02 -3.63
C ALA A 71 3.92 2.68 -3.13
N VAL A 72 4.25 3.79 -3.79
CA VAL A 72 5.17 4.82 -3.30
C VAL A 72 4.39 6.14 -3.19
N SER A 73 4.63 6.88 -2.12
CA SER A 73 3.88 8.10 -1.83
C SER A 73 4.74 9.12 -1.10
N TYR A 74 4.49 10.39 -1.36
CA TYR A 74 4.96 11.46 -0.50
C TYR A 74 4.24 11.43 0.85
N GLU A 75 4.94 11.86 1.90
CA GLU A 75 4.40 11.88 3.26
C GLU A 75 3.14 12.78 3.39
N SER A 76 3.02 13.77 2.51
CA SER A 76 1.95 14.76 2.39
C SER A 76 0.58 14.19 2.00
N ILE A 77 0.50 12.92 1.60
CA ILE A 77 -0.79 12.30 1.24
C ILE A 77 -1.82 12.46 2.37
N ARG A 78 -3.05 12.81 1.99
CA ARG A 78 -4.17 12.91 2.93
C ARG A 78 -4.55 11.50 3.41
N ARG A 79 -4.99 11.39 4.66
CA ARG A 79 -5.17 10.07 5.31
C ARG A 79 -6.58 9.86 5.88
N LYS A 80 -7.45 10.85 5.71
CA LYS A 80 -8.75 10.93 6.39
C LYS A 80 -9.89 11.05 5.40
N GLY A 81 -10.86 10.16 5.53
CA GLY A 81 -12.08 10.15 4.74
C GLY A 81 -12.00 9.32 3.45
N PRO A 82 -13.14 9.23 2.74
CA PRO A 82 -13.32 8.31 1.61
C PRO A 82 -12.82 8.84 0.27
N GLY A 83 -12.29 10.07 0.23
CA GLY A 83 -11.91 10.72 -1.02
C GLY A 83 -10.70 10.07 -1.70
N ASP A 84 -10.64 10.22 -3.01
CA ASP A 84 -9.55 9.75 -3.87
C ASP A 84 -8.20 10.38 -3.49
N GLU A 85 -8.22 11.59 -2.92
CA GLU A 85 -7.02 12.25 -2.40
C GLU A 85 -6.33 11.49 -1.26
N CYS A 86 -7.03 10.52 -0.65
CA CYS A 86 -6.49 9.65 0.40
C CYS A 86 -6.06 8.27 -0.09
N LYS A 87 -6.41 7.86 -1.32
CA LYS A 87 -6.14 6.52 -1.86
C LYS A 87 -4.86 6.53 -2.72
N PHE A 88 -3.93 5.62 -2.46
CA PHE A 88 -2.70 5.47 -3.24
C PHE A 88 -3.00 5.29 -4.72
N GLY A 89 -2.32 6.06 -5.57
CA GLY A 89 -2.49 6.06 -7.03
C GLY A 89 -3.65 6.94 -7.54
N TYR A 90 -4.54 7.43 -6.68
CA TYR A 90 -5.71 8.24 -7.06
C TYR A 90 -5.52 9.73 -6.77
N ASN A 91 -4.27 10.15 -6.57
CA ASN A 91 -3.88 11.52 -6.30
C ASN A 91 -2.50 11.83 -6.92
N ALA A 92 -2.10 13.10 -6.87
CA ALA A 92 -0.79 13.53 -7.35
C ALA A 92 0.38 13.15 -6.41
N GLU A 93 0.09 12.76 -5.17
CA GLU A 93 1.07 12.48 -4.12
C GLU A 93 1.54 11.02 -4.07
N SER A 94 1.02 10.17 -4.97
CA SER A 94 1.28 8.74 -4.93
C SER A 94 1.18 8.06 -6.30
N TRP A 95 1.85 6.91 -6.38
CA TRP A 95 1.80 5.97 -7.49
C TRP A 95 1.55 4.59 -6.89
N SER A 96 0.69 3.79 -7.53
CA SER A 96 0.50 2.39 -7.14
C SER A 96 0.54 1.46 -8.34
N LEU A 97 0.96 0.23 -8.07
CA LEU A 97 0.69 -0.93 -8.88
C LEU A 97 -0.38 -1.76 -8.17
N ASP A 98 -1.57 -1.80 -8.74
CA ASP A 98 -2.67 -2.59 -8.22
C ASP A 98 -2.60 -3.99 -8.87
N CYS A 99 -2.37 -4.99 -8.04
CA CYS A 99 -2.30 -6.40 -8.41
C CYS A 99 -3.65 -7.06 -8.14
N THR A 100 -4.27 -7.59 -9.18
CA THR A 100 -5.57 -8.28 -9.10
C THR A 100 -5.51 -9.62 -9.83
N SER A 101 -6.52 -10.47 -9.62
CA SER A 101 -6.68 -11.70 -10.41
C SER A 101 -6.87 -11.44 -11.92
N SER A 102 -7.29 -10.24 -12.31
CA SER A 102 -7.59 -9.85 -13.70
C SER A 102 -6.44 -9.16 -14.44
N GLY A 103 -5.32 -8.93 -13.74
CA GLY A 103 -4.16 -8.23 -14.26
C GLY A 103 -3.58 -7.19 -13.29
N TYR A 104 -2.56 -6.50 -13.78
CA TYR A 104 -1.88 -5.43 -13.08
C TYR A 104 -2.25 -4.07 -13.66
N PHE A 105 -2.40 -3.08 -12.77
CA PHE A 105 -2.76 -1.72 -13.16
C PHE A 105 -1.82 -0.71 -12.52
N PHE A 106 -1.20 0.13 -13.34
CA PHE A 106 -0.44 1.26 -12.87
C PHE A 106 -1.38 2.46 -12.68
N CYS A 107 -1.42 3.01 -11.47
CA CYS A 107 -2.34 4.06 -11.07
C CYS A 107 -1.56 5.31 -10.61
N HIS A 108 -1.92 6.47 -11.16
CA HIS A 108 -1.43 7.77 -10.70
C HIS A 108 -2.42 8.88 -11.06
N ASN A 109 -2.73 9.76 -10.11
CA ASN A 109 -3.59 10.93 -10.30
C ASN A 109 -4.91 10.60 -11.02
N ASN A 110 -5.60 9.56 -10.55
CA ASN A 110 -6.86 9.04 -11.11
C ASN A 110 -6.75 8.47 -12.54
N LYS A 111 -5.54 8.30 -13.06
CA LYS A 111 -5.29 7.61 -14.33
C LYS A 111 -4.83 6.21 -14.06
N GLN A 112 -5.52 5.26 -14.68
CA GLN A 112 -5.23 3.83 -14.57
C GLN A 112 -4.77 3.31 -15.93
N THR A 113 -3.63 2.61 -15.95
CA THR A 113 -3.07 1.97 -17.13
C THR A 113 -2.96 0.48 -16.89
N LYS A 114 -3.70 -0.33 -17.65
CA LYS A 114 -3.59 -1.79 -17.58
C LYS A 114 -2.26 -2.23 -18.18
N LEU A 115 -1.49 -3.01 -17.44
CA LEU A 115 -0.29 -3.65 -17.96
C LEU A 115 -0.66 -4.92 -18.71
N LEU A 116 -0.08 -5.11 -19.90
CA LEU A 116 -0.31 -6.27 -20.76
C LEU A 116 0.62 -7.43 -20.36
N ILE A 117 0.62 -7.76 -19.07
CA ILE A 117 1.44 -8.82 -18.50
C ILE A 117 0.49 -9.79 -17.79
N GLU A 118 0.63 -11.07 -18.10
CA GLU A 118 -0.14 -12.12 -17.44
C GLU A 118 0.31 -12.28 -15.97
N PRO A 119 -0.64 -12.32 -15.00
CA PRO A 119 -0.34 -12.61 -13.61
C PRO A 119 0.33 -13.97 -13.46
N SER A 120 1.66 -13.99 -13.37
CA SER A 120 2.47 -15.21 -13.30
C SER A 120 3.39 -15.26 -12.07
N CYS A 121 3.56 -14.13 -11.37
CA CYS A 121 4.46 -14.02 -10.24
C CYS A 121 3.77 -13.31 -9.07
N SER A 122 3.90 -13.89 -7.88
CA SER A 122 3.46 -13.31 -6.61
C SER A 122 4.48 -12.35 -6.00
N ARG A 123 5.64 -12.16 -6.63
CA ARG A 123 6.69 -11.26 -6.15
C ARG A 123 6.85 -10.07 -7.09
N ILE A 124 6.74 -8.87 -6.53
CA ILE A 124 6.90 -7.61 -7.24
C ILE A 124 8.13 -6.89 -6.70
N GLY A 125 9.02 -6.48 -7.61
CA GLY A 125 10.16 -5.62 -7.31
C GLY A 125 9.85 -4.18 -7.67
N VAL A 126 10.27 -3.25 -6.81
CA VAL A 126 10.15 -1.79 -6.98
C VAL A 126 11.53 -1.17 -6.87
#